data_AF-A0A9E6JFY5-F1
#
_entry.id   AF-A0A9E6JFY5-F1
#
_cell.length_a   1.000
_cell.length_b   1.000
_cell.length_c   1.000
_cell.angle_alpha   90.00
_cell.angle_beta   90.00
_cell.angle_gamma   90.00
#
_symmetry.space_group_name_H-M   'P 1'
#
loop_
_entity.id
_entity.type
_entity.pdbx_description
1 polymer ?
#
loop_
_entity_poly.entity_id
_entity_poly.type
_entity_poly.pdbx_seq_one_letter_code
_entity_poly.pdbx_strand_id
1 'polypeptide(L)'
;MKNLGDIQVGARLNEEITRVFGSKTAAADAMGIAQGSYFSPYITGRNKIGGILQQRLLKSGIDLQYVLEGVRDQMRQSAQGDVVECSIELQRLKRRMDMITDELKDMAKVMDKLSRRNSL
;
A
#
# COMPACT_ATOMS: atom_id res chain seq x y z
N MET A 1 4.10 31.43 -15.19
CA MET A 1 2.65 31.19 -15.04
C MET A 1 2.44 29.71 -14.79
N LYS A 2 1.68 29.34 -13.74
CA LYS A 2 1.29 27.93 -13.53
C LYS A 2 0.17 27.60 -14.52
N ASN A 3 0.27 26.48 -15.22
CA ASN A 3 -0.78 26.02 -16.12
C ASN A 3 -1.94 25.43 -15.30
N LEU A 4 -3.18 25.89 -15.53
CA LEU A 4 -4.36 25.38 -14.82
C LEU A 4 -4.51 23.85 -14.97
N GLY A 5 -4.14 23.31 -16.14
CA GLY A 5 -4.18 21.87 -16.38
C GLY A 5 -3.21 21.09 -15.47
N ASP A 6 -2.00 21.61 -15.26
CA ASP A 6 -1.00 20.97 -14.41
C ASP A 6 -1.41 21.00 -12.93
N ILE A 7 -2.15 22.03 -12.50
CA ILE A 7 -2.71 22.12 -11.14
C ILE A 7 -3.81 21.07 -10.93
N GLN A 8 -4.71 20.89 -11.89
CA GLN A 8 -5.77 19.89 -11.81
C GLN A 8 -5.21 18.46 -11.80
N VAL A 9 -4.21 18.17 -12.63
CA VAL A 9 -3.49 16.89 -12.63
C VAL A 9 -2.82 16.66 -11.27
N GLY A 10 -2.17 17.68 -10.71
CA GLY A 10 -1.54 17.60 -9.39
C GLY A 10 -2.52 17.31 -8.25
N ALA A 11 -3.73 17.90 -8.30
CA ALA A 11 -4.79 17.64 -7.33
C ALA A 11 -5.29 16.19 -7.41
N ARG A 12 -5.56 15.69 -8.62
CA ARG A 12 -5.98 14.29 -8.83
C ARG A 12 -4.89 13.29 -8.44
N LEU A 13 -3.63 13.60 -8.71
CA LEU A 13 -2.50 12.80 -8.23
C LEU A 13 -2.49 12.69 -6.71
N ASN A 14 -2.71 13.79 -6.00
CA ASN A 14 -2.75 13.78 -4.53
C ASN A 14 -3.94 12.97 -3.98
N GLU A 15 -5.09 13.08 -4.64
CA GLU A 15 -6.27 12.29 -4.29
C GLU A 15 -6.00 10.78 -4.45
N GLU A 16 -5.46 10.36 -5.59
CA GLU A 16 -5.14 8.95 -5.82
C GLU A 16 -4.05 8.42 -4.89
N ILE A 17 -2.99 9.21 -4.63
CA ILE A 17 -1.97 8.83 -3.64
C ILE A 17 -2.60 8.60 -2.26
N THR A 18 -3.50 9.49 -1.86
CA THR A 18 -4.19 9.38 -0.57
C THR A 18 -5.15 8.18 -0.56
N ARG A 19 -5.85 7.92 -1.67
CA ARG A 19 -6.76 6.78 -1.81
C ARG A 19 -6.04 5.44 -1.75
N VAL A 20 -4.91 5.31 -2.46
CA VAL A 20 -4.18 4.04 -2.60
C VAL A 20 -3.24 3.78 -1.42
N PHE A 21 -2.55 4.81 -0.92
CA PHE A 21 -1.48 4.65 0.07
C PHE A 21 -1.74 5.34 1.42
N GLY A 22 -2.80 6.14 1.53
CA GLY A 22 -3.10 6.95 2.72
C GLY A 22 -2.22 8.20 2.87
N SER A 23 -0.96 8.17 2.41
CA SER A 23 -0.06 9.33 2.49
C SER A 23 1.02 9.34 1.39
N LYS A 24 1.61 10.52 1.15
CA LYS A 24 2.73 10.71 0.21
C LYS A 24 3.99 9.96 0.63
N THR A 25 4.23 9.83 1.94
CA THR A 25 5.38 9.10 2.47
C THR A 25 5.22 7.61 2.19
N ALA A 26 4.05 7.04 2.51
CA ALA A 26 3.75 5.64 2.23
C ALA A 26 3.83 5.31 0.73
N ALA A 27 3.37 6.21 -0.14
CA ALA A 27 3.52 6.06 -1.59
C ALA A 27 4.98 6.10 -2.04
N ALA A 28 5.81 6.95 -1.44
CA ALA A 28 7.24 7.04 -1.76
C ALA A 28 7.97 5.75 -1.34
N ASP A 29 7.69 5.27 -0.12
CA ASP A 29 8.25 4.02 0.40
C ASP A 29 7.85 2.82 -0.47
N ALA A 30 6.56 2.71 -0.83
CA ALA A 30 6.05 1.65 -1.72
C ALA A 30 6.66 1.68 -3.13
N MET A 31 7.14 2.85 -3.58
CA MET A 31 7.81 3.03 -4.88
C MET A 31 9.34 2.98 -4.78
N GLY A 32 9.91 2.72 -3.59
CA GLY A 32 11.36 2.72 -3.36
C GLY A 32 12.01 4.10 -3.55
N ILE A 33 11.27 5.16 -3.25
CA ILE A 33 11.72 6.56 -3.37
C ILE A 33 12.12 7.06 -1.99
N ALA A 34 13.38 7.49 -1.85
CA ALA A 34 13.97 7.85 -0.56
C ALA A 34 13.34 9.06 0.17
N GLN A 35 12.43 9.82 -0.45
CA GLN A 35 11.80 10.98 0.18
C GLN A 35 10.30 11.11 -0.13
N GLY A 36 9.49 11.23 0.92
CA GLY A 36 8.05 11.54 0.82
C GLY A 36 7.74 12.92 0.20
N SER A 37 8.73 13.81 0.13
CA SER A 37 8.63 15.13 -0.53
C SER A 37 8.63 15.03 -2.05
N TYR A 38 9.00 13.87 -2.62
CA TYR A 38 9.16 13.65 -4.05
C TYR A 38 7.93 14.04 -4.87
N PHE A 39 6.72 13.79 -4.35
CA PHE A 39 5.47 14.09 -5.06
C PHE A 39 5.08 15.57 -5.03
N SER A 40 5.58 16.34 -4.07
CA SER A 40 5.19 17.74 -3.86
C SER A 40 5.31 18.65 -5.11
N PRO A 41 6.40 18.62 -5.89
CA PRO A 41 6.48 19.42 -7.11
C PRO A 41 5.46 19.03 -8.20
N TYR A 42 5.05 17.76 -8.25
CA TYR A 42 4.02 17.30 -9.21
C TYR A 42 2.61 17.68 -8.74
N ILE A 43 2.34 17.51 -7.44
CA ILE A 43 1.05 17.86 -6.81
C ILE A 43 0.78 19.37 -6.89
N THR A 44 1.83 20.18 -6.77
CA THR A 44 1.70 21.64 -6.87
C THR A 44 1.68 22.17 -8.30
N GLY A 45 1.72 21.28 -9.30
CA GLY A 45 1.77 21.61 -10.72
C GLY A 45 3.07 22.32 -11.14
N ARG A 46 4.13 22.23 -10.34
CA ARG A 46 5.45 22.80 -10.67
C ARG A 46 6.18 21.93 -11.69
N ASN A 47 6.01 20.61 -11.60
CA ASN A 47 6.62 19.63 -12.51
C ASN A 47 5.55 18.81 -13.22
N LYS A 48 5.81 18.47 -14.49
CA LYS A 48 5.00 17.51 -15.24
C LYS A 48 5.33 16.08 -14.87
N ILE A 49 4.33 15.20 -14.94
CA ILE A 49 4.49 13.77 -14.71
C ILE A 49 5.08 13.13 -15.98
N GLY A 50 6.40 12.92 -16.00
CA GLY A 50 7.10 12.27 -17.11
C GLY A 50 6.96 10.74 -17.11
N GLY A 51 7.34 10.10 -18.23
CA GLY A 51 7.10 8.67 -18.49
C GLY A 51 7.63 7.71 -17.41
N ILE A 52 8.79 7.97 -16.82
CA ILE A 52 9.33 7.13 -15.74
C ILE A 52 8.41 7.16 -14.51
N LEU A 53 7.92 8.34 -14.14
CA LEU A 53 7.00 8.48 -13.02
C LEU A 53 5.64 7.85 -13.34
N GLN A 54 5.14 8.02 -14.56
CA GLN A 54 3.91 7.37 -15.02
C GLN A 54 3.97 5.85 -14.89
N GLN A 55 5.07 5.23 -15.32
CA GLN A 55 5.26 3.77 -15.19
C GLN A 55 5.31 3.32 -13.73
N ARG A 56 5.96 4.09 -12.85
CA ARG A 56 5.99 3.79 -11.41
C ARG A 56 4.60 3.87 -10.79
N LEU A 57 3.88 4.97 -11.04
CA LEU A 57 2.51 5.18 -10.56
C LEU A 57 1.60 4.03 -11.01
N LEU A 58 1.65 3.67 -12.29
CA LEU A 58 0.83 2.59 -12.85
C LEU A 58 1.13 1.24 -12.18
N LYS A 59 2.41 0.90 -11.99
CA LYS A 59 2.83 -0.35 -11.33
C LYS A 59 2.41 -0.42 -9.87
N SER A 60 2.31 0.72 -9.20
CA SER A 60 1.90 0.80 -7.80
C SER A 60 0.39 0.94 -7.62
N GLY A 61 -0.41 0.77 -8.69
CA GLY A 61 -1.87 0.74 -8.60
C GLY A 61 -2.55 2.11 -8.59
N ILE A 62 -1.84 3.18 -8.94
CA ILE A 62 -2.46 4.49 -9.18
C ILE A 62 -3.21 4.46 -10.51
N ASP A 63 -4.44 4.99 -10.53
CA ASP A 63 -5.21 5.22 -11.74
C ASP A 63 -4.63 6.42 -12.51
N LEU A 64 -3.68 6.12 -13.39
CA LEU A 64 -3.01 7.16 -14.18
C LEU A 64 -3.95 7.85 -15.18
N GLN A 65 -4.95 7.13 -15.68
CA GLN A 65 -5.94 7.69 -16.59
C GLN A 65 -6.77 8.77 -15.86
N TYR A 66 -7.22 8.48 -14.64
CA TYR A 66 -7.86 9.48 -13.81
C TYR A 66 -6.95 10.67 -13.52
N VAL A 67 -5.69 10.43 -13.17
CA VAL A 67 -4.75 11.51 -12.85
C VAL A 67 -4.56 12.44 -14.05
N LEU A 68 -4.29 11.91 -15.23
CA LEU A 68 -3.97 12.70 -16.41
C LEU A 68 -5.21 13.32 -17.07
N GLU A 69 -6.29 12.55 -17.20
CA GLU A 69 -7.45 12.91 -18.03
C GLU A 69 -8.70 13.25 -17.20
N GLY A 70 -8.73 12.91 -15.92
CA GLY A 70 -9.89 13.13 -15.04
C GLY A 70 -10.99 12.08 -15.19
N VAL A 71 -10.77 11.04 -15.99
CA VAL A 71 -11.72 9.94 -16.21
C VAL A 71 -11.34 8.77 -15.30
N ARG A 72 -12.20 8.40 -14.35
CA ARG A 72 -11.97 7.24 -13.47
C ARG A 72 -12.23 5.94 -14.24
N ASP A 73 -11.26 5.04 -14.19
CA ASP A 73 -11.43 3.70 -14.73
C ASP A 73 -12.25 2.85 -13.75
N GLN A 74 -13.56 2.72 -14.02
CA GLN A 74 -14.49 1.99 -13.16
C GLN A 74 -14.12 0.52 -12.98
N MET A 75 -13.39 -0.08 -13.93
CA MET A 75 -12.93 -1.48 -13.82
C MET A 75 -11.80 -1.67 -12.81
N ARG A 76 -11.04 -0.62 -12.48
CA ARG A 76 -9.98 -0.69 -11.45
C ARG A 76 -10.51 -0.58 -10.02
N GLN A 77 -11.66 0.07 -9.84
CA GLN A 77 -12.27 0.22 -8.52
C GLN A 77 -12.74 -1.11 -7.93
N SER A 78 -13.28 -2.01 -8.76
CA SER A 78 -13.67 -3.37 -8.36
C SER A 78 -12.46 -4.20 -7.95
N ALA A 79 -11.42 -4.23 -8.79
CA ALA A 79 -10.18 -4.98 -8.49
C ALA A 79 -9.48 -4.49 -7.21
N GLN A 80 -9.59 -3.20 -6.87
CA GLN A 80 -8.97 -2.65 -5.68
C GLN A 80 -9.76 -2.93 -4.39
N GLY A 81 -11.09 -3.05 -4.49
CA GLY A 81 -11.92 -3.58 -3.40
C GLY A 81 -11.49 -5.01 -3.03
N ASP A 82 -11.29 -5.85 -4.04
CA ASP A 82 -10.86 -7.24 -3.87
C ASP A 82 -9.46 -7.36 -3.23
N VAL A 83 -8.54 -6.46 -3.59
CA VAL A 83 -7.17 -6.43 -3.00
C VAL A 83 -7.18 -5.98 -1.53
N VAL A 84 -8.04 -5.00 -1.17
CA VAL A 84 -8.20 -4.56 0.21
C VAL A 84 -8.82 -5.67 1.06
N GLU A 85 -9.85 -6.34 0.54
CA GLU A 85 -10.48 -7.47 1.19
C GLU A 85 -9.49 -8.63 1.39
N CYS A 86 -8.71 -8.96 0.36
CA CYS A 86 -7.66 -9.97 0.44
C CYS A 86 -6.58 -9.61 1.48
N SER A 87 -6.21 -8.33 1.58
CA SER A 87 -5.25 -7.84 2.58
C SER A 87 -5.78 -7.97 4.01
N ILE A 88 -7.08 -7.70 4.23
CA ILE A 88 -7.74 -7.89 5.52
C ILE A 88 -7.74 -9.37 5.92
N GLU A 89 -8.07 -10.25 4.98
CA GLU A 89 -8.06 -11.70 5.21
C GLU A 89 -6.65 -12.23 5.50
N LEU A 90 -5.62 -11.74 4.80
CA LEU A 90 -4.23 -12.06 5.09
C LEU A 90 -3.82 -11.64 6.51
N GLN A 91 -4.25 -10.46 6.97
CA GLN A 91 -4.00 -10.02 8.36
C GLN A 91 -4.75 -10.87 9.39
N ARG A 92 -5.99 -11.29 9.10
CA ARG A 92 -6.74 -12.22 9.96
C ARG A 92 -6.03 -13.58 10.04
N LEU A 93 -5.57 -14.10 8.90
CA LEU A 93 -4.84 -15.37 8.85
C LEU A 93 -3.53 -15.30 9.64
N LYS A 94 -2.78 -14.19 9.50
CA LYS A 94 -1.54 -13.97 10.26
C LYS A 94 -1.77 -14.01 11.77
N ARG A 95 -2.79 -13.29 12.28
CA ARG A 95 -3.11 -13.29 13.72
C ARG A 95 -3.46 -14.68 14.23
N ARG A 96 -4.20 -15.48 13.46
CA ARG A 96 -4.51 -16.87 13.81
C ARG A 96 -3.25 -17.73 13.89
N MET A 97 -2.33 -17.54 12.95
CA MET A 97 -1.05 -18.26 12.92
C MET A 97 -0.16 -17.88 14.11
N ASP A 98 -0.15 -16.61 14.52
CA ASP A 98 0.57 -16.15 15.71
C ASP A 98 0.00 -16.82 16.99
N MET A 99 -1.32 -16.89 17.12
CA MET A 99 -1.97 -17.59 18.25
C MET A 99 -1.61 -19.07 18.31
N ILE A 100 -1.70 -19.78 17.18
CA ILE A 100 -1.31 -21.20 17.08
C ILE A 100 0.15 -21.38 17.47
N THR A 101 1.03 -20.46 17.03
CA THR A 101 2.45 -20.50 17.35
C THR A 101 2.69 -20.41 18.86
N ASP A 102 1.93 -19.57 19.56
CA ASP A 102 2.07 -19.43 21.01
C ASP A 102 1.49 -20.65 21.77
N GLU A 103 0.37 -21.20 21.32
CA GLU A 103 -0.17 -22.47 21.87
C GLU A 103 0.82 -23.63 21.70
N LEU A 104 1.48 -23.73 20.55
CA LEU A 104 2.51 -24.74 20.31
C LEU A 104 3.72 -24.58 21.24
N LYS A 105 4.14 -23.34 21.56
CA LYS A 105 5.22 -23.09 22.54
C LYS A 105 4.80 -23.55 23.93
N ASP A 106 3.56 -23.33 24.32
CA ASP A 106 3.07 -23.77 25.64
C ASP A 106 2.94 -25.29 25.72
N MET A 107 2.47 -25.94 24.65
CA MET A 107 2.49 -27.41 24.54
C MET A 107 3.91 -27.96 24.66
N ALA A 108 4.90 -27.35 24.00
CA ALA A 108 6.30 -27.77 24.10
C ALA A 108 6.81 -27.71 25.55
N LYS A 109 6.49 -26.64 26.29
CA LYS A 109 6.85 -26.52 27.72
C LYS A 109 6.20 -27.62 28.57
N VAL A 110 4.94 -27.94 28.32
CA VAL A 110 4.22 -29.01 29.05
C VAL A 110 4.85 -30.37 28.76
N MET A 111 5.17 -30.64 27.49
CA MET A 111 5.83 -31.86 27.06
C MET A 111 7.20 -32.04 27.72
N ASP A 112 7.99 -30.97 27.79
CA ASP A 112 9.30 -30.97 28.46
C ASP A 112 9.17 -31.30 29.95
N LYS A 113 8.17 -30.73 30.63
CA LYS A 113 7.86 -31.02 32.06
C LYS A 113 7.40 -32.46 32.28
N LEU A 114 6.68 -33.06 31.33
CA LEU A 114 6.24 -34.46 31.41
C LEU A 114 7.41 -35.41 31.17
N SER A 115 8.24 -35.12 30.16
CA SER A 115 9.43 -35.91 29.85
C SER A 115 10.39 -35.99 31.04
N ARG A 116 10.67 -34.86 31.70
CA ARG A 116 11.50 -34.79 32.91
C ARG A 116 10.92 -35.54 34.11
N ARG A 117 9.59 -35.60 34.24
CA ARG A 117 8.93 -36.36 35.31
C ARG A 117 8.98 -37.87 35.09
N ASN A 118 8.91 -38.32 33.84
CA ASN A 118 8.97 -39.74 33.49
C ASN A 118 10.40 -40.30 33.43
N SER A 119 11.42 -39.45 33.61
CA SER A 119 12.84 -39.84 33.64
C SER A 119 13.44 -39.85 35.06
N LEU A 120 12.60 -39.67 36.09
CA LEU A 120 12.87 -39.90 37.52
C LEU A 120 12.14 -41.16 37.98
#